data_AF-D9QGP6-F1
#
_entry.id   AF-D9QGP6-F1
#
_cell.length_a   1.000
_cell.length_b   1.000
_cell.length_c   1.000
_cell.angle_alpha   90.00
_cell.angle_beta   90.00
_cell.angle_gamma   90.00
#
_symmetry.space_group_name_H-M   'P 1'
#
loop_
_entity.id
_entity.type
_entity.pdbx_description
1 polymer ?
#
loop_
_entity_poly.entity_id
_entity_poly.type
_entity_poly.pdbx_seq_one_letter_code
_entity_poly.pdbx_strand_id
1 'polypeptide(L)'
;MSHDDPHAPHPSVEPIPHTPEAPLAPPADTIPRTPPPATPPPQPNPTTSDDGILRPIQESDYFTMDPEAIRVISANIDQYFNQPLDIFPFWETENKPDRFHVLFNRQIEERFPADADIRGRIYGYGRRVFNALRVHVITKRLTQAMALIAFAALAVLGPGLFAEWTGGQPQGLGLAVLGMLVTLGIFFGVSSILFVQYRFRLENDSYELSREVVQRTRELQNLFTNARALSDQAETQFATDGKGWGIRALFLTRLVLWIGARMEYLEKFAQMTLWRTRRERYWMRWVGRITTPLVLLVWIAVFAFWPAPAGNEGGFRVLQGIALVLAVLVSWLSFFRWQTPTAAVKDKLGVDGWVRYASLDVDNTVGDQVRRDKERLVEYRALTRGR
;
A
#
# COMPACT_ATOMS: atom_id res chain seq x y z
N MET A 1 62.78 -6.01 -19.21
CA MET A 1 63.21 -5.81 -17.82
C MET A 1 62.02 -5.20 -17.10
N SER A 2 61.19 -5.98 -16.40
CA SER A 2 61.45 -6.67 -15.12
C SER A 2 61.33 -5.71 -13.94
N HIS A 3 60.30 -5.98 -13.12
CA HIS A 3 60.20 -5.87 -11.65
C HIS A 3 60.25 -4.48 -11.00
N ASP A 4 59.60 -4.20 -9.88
CA ASP A 4 58.56 -4.86 -9.07
C ASP A 4 58.18 -3.81 -8.03
N ASP A 5 56.89 -3.52 -7.82
CA ASP A 5 56.44 -2.92 -6.57
C ASP A 5 55.78 -4.03 -5.74
N PRO A 6 56.27 -4.31 -4.52
CA PRO A 6 55.87 -5.49 -3.77
C PRO A 6 54.46 -5.33 -3.19
N HIS A 7 53.55 -6.20 -3.63
CA HIS A 7 52.33 -6.50 -2.90
C HIS A 7 52.68 -7.01 -1.51
N ALA A 8 52.34 -6.24 -0.48
CA ALA A 8 52.31 -6.73 0.89
C ALA A 8 51.32 -7.91 0.99
N PRO A 9 51.70 -9.05 1.58
CA PRO A 9 50.80 -10.18 1.73
C PRO A 9 49.70 -9.84 2.72
N HIS A 10 48.44 -10.09 2.34
CA HIS A 10 47.32 -10.11 3.27
C HIS A 10 47.65 -11.10 4.40
N PRO A 11 47.45 -10.73 5.68
CA PRO A 11 47.58 -11.70 6.76
C PRO A 11 46.53 -12.79 6.56
N SER A 12 47.00 -14.01 6.31
CA SER A 12 46.21 -15.22 6.37
C SER A 12 45.62 -15.32 7.78
N VAL A 13 44.31 -15.09 7.88
CA VAL A 13 43.55 -15.37 9.10
C VAL A 13 43.56 -16.88 9.27
N GLU A 14 44.41 -17.37 10.17
CA GLU A 14 44.30 -18.75 10.64
C GLU A 14 42.90 -18.95 11.25
N PRO A 15 42.20 -20.05 10.91
CA PRO A 15 40.94 -20.37 11.56
C PRO A 15 41.23 -20.65 13.03
N ILE A 16 40.70 -19.80 13.91
CA ILE A 16 40.71 -19.99 15.36
C ILE A 16 40.08 -21.37 15.64
N PRO A 17 40.77 -22.30 16.32
CA PRO A 17 40.18 -23.56 16.71
C PRO A 17 38.97 -23.29 17.62
N HIS A 18 37.77 -23.69 17.17
CA HIS A 18 36.59 -23.72 18.02
C HIS A 18 36.79 -24.76 19.12
N THR A 19 37.22 -24.29 20.29
CA THR A 19 37.06 -25.07 21.51
C THR A 19 35.57 -25.05 21.83
N PRO A 20 34.86 -26.18 21.94
CA PRO A 20 33.48 -26.18 22.37
C PRO A 20 33.45 -25.64 23.81
N GLU A 21 32.86 -24.46 23.99
CA GLU A 21 32.56 -23.90 25.31
C GLU A 21 31.71 -24.93 26.06
N ALA A 22 32.24 -25.46 27.16
CA ALA A 22 31.44 -26.24 28.09
C ALA A 22 30.32 -25.32 28.61
N PRO A 23 29.04 -25.76 28.60
CA PRO A 23 27.95 -24.93 29.07
C PRO A 23 28.20 -24.54 30.54
N LEU A 24 28.27 -23.23 30.78
CA LEU A 24 28.36 -22.66 32.13
C LEU A 24 27.21 -23.21 32.97
N ALA A 25 27.54 -23.83 34.10
CA ALA A 25 26.55 -24.31 35.04
C ALA A 25 25.67 -23.13 35.51
N PRO A 26 24.33 -23.26 35.50
CA PRO A 26 23.45 -22.18 35.90
C PRO A 26 23.64 -21.85 37.39
N PRO A 27 23.48 -20.57 37.79
CA PRO A 27 23.55 -20.16 39.19
C PRO A 27 22.50 -20.91 40.01
N ALA A 28 22.88 -21.34 41.22
CA ALA A 28 22.15 -22.30 42.05
C ALA A 28 20.72 -21.87 42.50
N ASP A 29 20.27 -20.65 42.17
CA ASP A 29 18.97 -20.09 42.55
C ASP A 29 17.99 -19.90 41.37
N THR A 30 18.20 -20.57 40.22
CA THR A 30 17.15 -20.65 39.20
C THR A 30 16.07 -21.64 39.61
N ILE A 31 14.92 -21.12 40.08
CA ILE A 31 13.66 -21.87 40.09
C ILE A 31 13.50 -22.47 38.67
N PRO A 32 13.33 -23.79 38.51
CA PRO A 32 13.13 -24.38 37.20
C PRO A 32 11.88 -23.74 36.57
N ARG A 33 12.09 -22.86 35.59
CA ARG A 33 11.00 -22.36 34.76
C ARG A 33 10.45 -23.58 34.04
N THR A 34 9.20 -23.93 34.32
CA THR A 34 8.48 -24.88 33.49
C THR A 34 8.62 -24.41 32.04
N PRO A 35 9.09 -25.27 31.12
CA PRO A 35 9.12 -24.90 29.71
C PRO A 35 7.69 -24.48 29.31
N PRO A 36 7.54 -23.38 28.56
CA PRO A 36 6.22 -22.97 28.11
C PRO A 36 5.54 -24.13 27.38
N PRO A 37 4.24 -24.36 27.59
CA PRO A 37 3.52 -25.41 26.88
C PRO A 37 3.70 -25.23 25.38
N ALA A 38 3.79 -26.35 24.66
CA ALA A 38 3.94 -26.33 23.21
C ALA A 38 2.84 -25.44 22.59
N THR A 39 3.26 -24.46 21.78
CA THR A 39 2.34 -23.57 21.09
C THR A 39 1.39 -24.42 20.24
N PRO A 40 0.06 -24.38 20.47
CA PRO A 40 -0.88 -25.08 19.62
C PRO A 40 -0.71 -24.60 18.17
N PRO A 41 -1.01 -25.44 17.16
CA PRO A 41 -0.94 -25.03 15.78
C PRO A 41 -1.81 -23.78 15.57
N PRO A 42 -1.34 -22.76 14.84
CA PRO A 42 -2.13 -21.56 14.57
C PRO A 42 -3.42 -21.96 13.88
N GLN A 43 -4.54 -21.89 14.60
CA GLN A 43 -5.85 -22.09 14.00
C GLN A 43 -6.26 -20.83 13.23
N PRO A 44 -7.01 -20.98 12.12
CA PRO A 44 -7.51 -19.84 11.37
C PRO A 44 -8.43 -19.01 12.28
N ASN A 45 -7.98 -17.78 12.57
CA ASN A 45 -8.74 -16.64 13.05
C ASN A 45 -9.90 -16.88 14.04
N PRO A 46 -9.76 -16.51 15.33
CA PRO A 46 -10.86 -16.47 16.30
C PRO A 46 -11.89 -15.34 16.04
N THR A 47 -12.03 -14.89 14.78
CA THR A 47 -12.82 -13.71 14.37
C THR A 47 -13.66 -13.91 13.12
N THR A 48 -13.50 -15.02 12.42
CA THR A 48 -14.25 -15.32 11.18
C THR A 48 -15.08 -16.56 11.42
N SER A 49 -16.39 -16.49 11.17
CA SER A 49 -17.20 -17.70 11.07
C SER A 49 -16.72 -18.55 9.87
N ASP A 50 -17.08 -19.83 9.84
CA ASP A 50 -16.80 -20.74 8.70
C ASP A 50 -17.32 -20.18 7.36
N ASP A 51 -18.27 -19.23 7.40
CA ASP A 51 -18.85 -18.54 6.24
C ASP A 51 -18.06 -17.30 5.77
N GLY A 52 -16.92 -16.99 6.39
CA GLY A 52 -16.10 -15.82 6.03
C GLY A 52 -16.72 -14.47 6.43
N ILE A 53 -17.80 -14.50 7.23
CA ILE A 53 -18.44 -13.32 7.81
C ILE A 53 -17.79 -13.06 9.18
N LEU A 54 -17.52 -11.79 9.47
CA LEU A 54 -17.01 -11.38 10.76
C LEU A 54 -18.08 -11.59 11.82
N ARG A 55 -17.75 -12.36 12.87
CA ARG A 55 -18.69 -12.59 13.97
C ARG A 55 -18.99 -11.25 14.68
N PRO A 56 -20.25 -10.98 15.07
CA PRO A 56 -20.61 -9.84 15.90
C PRO A 56 -19.73 -9.72 17.15
N ILE A 57 -19.53 -8.49 17.65
CA ILE A 57 -18.68 -8.20 18.83
C ILE A 57 -19.09 -8.98 20.09
N GLN A 58 -20.37 -9.33 20.22
CA GLN A 58 -20.90 -10.14 21.33
C GLN A 58 -20.47 -11.62 21.24
N GLU A 59 -19.98 -12.06 20.09
CA GLU A 59 -19.49 -13.40 19.77
C GLU A 59 -17.98 -13.41 19.54
N SER A 60 -17.25 -12.33 19.87
CA SER A 60 -15.80 -12.31 19.70
C SER A 60 -15.16 -13.23 20.74
N ASP A 61 -14.49 -14.28 20.28
CA ASP A 61 -13.88 -15.31 21.13
C ASP A 61 -12.87 -14.74 22.15
N TYR A 62 -12.38 -13.51 21.94
CA TYR A 62 -11.43 -12.82 22.82
C TYR A 62 -11.94 -12.58 24.25
N PHE A 63 -13.25 -12.53 24.44
CA PHE A 63 -13.88 -12.19 25.72
C PHE A 63 -14.54 -13.43 26.32
N THR A 64 -13.70 -14.38 26.72
CA THR A 64 -14.11 -15.67 27.24
C THR A 64 -13.41 -15.98 28.57
N MET A 65 -14.12 -16.68 29.45
CA MET A 65 -13.57 -17.27 30.67
C MET A 65 -13.27 -18.75 30.52
N ASP A 66 -13.49 -19.32 29.33
CA ASP A 66 -13.16 -20.69 29.01
C ASP A 66 -11.63 -20.88 28.95
N PRO A 67 -11.04 -21.76 29.78
CA PRO A 67 -9.60 -22.01 29.77
C PRO A 67 -9.04 -22.45 28.42
N GLU A 68 -9.81 -23.17 27.61
CA GLU A 68 -9.35 -23.63 26.30
C GLU A 68 -9.23 -22.47 25.30
N ALA A 69 -10.25 -21.62 25.21
CA ALA A 69 -10.22 -20.44 24.37
C ALA A 69 -9.16 -19.42 24.82
N ILE A 70 -8.98 -19.21 26.13
CA ILE A 70 -7.89 -18.37 26.68
C ILE A 70 -6.51 -18.89 26.22
N ARG A 71 -6.29 -20.20 26.20
CA ARG A 71 -5.03 -20.81 25.75
C ARG A 71 -4.77 -20.52 24.27
N VAL A 72 -5.80 -20.61 23.42
CA VAL A 72 -5.69 -20.32 21.98
C VAL A 72 -5.37 -18.84 21.74
N ILE A 73 -6.08 -17.94 22.42
CA ILE A 73 -5.85 -16.48 22.32
C ILE A 73 -4.45 -16.13 22.84
N SER A 74 -4.06 -16.71 23.98
CA SER A 74 -2.74 -16.49 24.58
C SER A 74 -1.62 -16.92 23.64
N ALA A 75 -1.78 -18.04 22.92
CA ALA A 75 -0.83 -18.51 21.92
C ALA A 75 -0.67 -17.51 20.75
N ASN A 76 -1.77 -16.89 20.30
CA ASN A 76 -1.71 -15.83 19.29
C ASN A 76 -1.03 -14.56 19.82
N ILE A 77 -1.27 -14.20 21.08
CA ILE A 77 -0.59 -13.06 21.72
C ILE A 77 0.90 -13.38 21.95
N ASP A 78 1.25 -14.62 22.29
CA ASP A 78 2.62 -15.09 22.46
C ASP A 78 3.42 -14.95 21.16
N GLN A 79 2.80 -15.16 19.99
CA GLN A 79 3.47 -14.92 18.70
C GLN A 79 3.94 -13.46 18.55
N TYR A 80 3.20 -12.49 19.09
CA TYR A 80 3.61 -11.09 19.08
C TYR A 80 4.78 -10.83 20.05
N PHE A 81 4.68 -11.28 21.30
CA PHE A 81 5.69 -11.00 22.33
C PHE A 81 6.98 -11.81 22.19
N ASN A 82 6.94 -12.98 21.57
CA ASN A 82 8.11 -13.86 21.41
C ASN A 82 8.92 -13.56 20.14
N GLN A 83 8.51 -12.58 19.33
CA GLN A 83 9.26 -12.17 18.15
C GLN A 83 10.25 -11.04 18.49
N PRO A 84 11.43 -11.00 17.84
CA PRO A 84 12.45 -10.00 18.12
C PRO A 84 11.93 -8.57 17.92
N LEU A 85 12.41 -7.63 18.75
CA LEU A 85 11.98 -6.23 18.78
C LEU A 85 11.97 -5.58 17.38
N ASP A 86 10.99 -4.72 17.14
CA ASP A 86 10.88 -3.94 15.90
C ASP A 86 12.16 -3.20 15.57
N ILE A 87 12.78 -3.57 14.46
CA ILE A 87 13.77 -2.71 13.81
C ILE A 87 12.95 -1.70 12.98
N PHE A 88 12.47 -0.65 13.64
CA PHE A 88 11.95 0.56 12.99
C PHE A 88 12.96 1.70 13.21
N PRO A 89 13.99 1.85 12.35
CA PRO A 89 14.96 2.92 12.55
C PRO A 89 14.52 4.27 11.96
N PHE A 90 13.34 4.39 11.33
CA PHE A 90 13.06 5.51 10.43
C PHE A 90 11.69 6.16 10.63
N TRP A 91 11.72 7.50 10.74
CA TRP A 91 10.59 8.41 10.75
C TRP A 91 10.14 8.72 9.31
N GLU A 92 8.95 9.32 9.12
CA GLU A 92 8.38 9.66 7.78
C GLU A 92 9.32 10.48 6.88
N THR A 93 10.33 11.12 7.45
CA THR A 93 11.26 12.06 6.80
C THR A 93 12.43 11.41 6.07
N GLU A 94 12.72 10.12 6.28
CA GLU A 94 13.89 9.47 5.68
C GLU A 94 13.54 8.59 4.46
N ASN A 95 14.45 8.56 3.48
CA ASN A 95 14.34 7.73 2.29
C ASN A 95 14.39 6.24 2.68
N LYS A 96 13.21 5.65 2.89
CA LYS A 96 13.08 4.23 3.27
C LYS A 96 13.77 3.33 2.22
N PRO A 97 14.72 2.46 2.61
CA PRO A 97 15.38 1.54 1.70
C PRO A 97 14.37 0.62 1.02
N ASP A 98 14.55 0.36 -0.28
CA ASP A 98 13.57 -0.38 -1.08
C ASP A 98 13.33 -1.81 -0.58
N ARG A 99 14.26 -2.42 0.17
CA ARG A 99 14.10 -3.78 0.73
C ARG A 99 13.33 -3.81 2.05
N PHE A 100 13.17 -2.67 2.73
CA PHE A 100 12.54 -2.60 4.04
C PHE A 100 11.08 -3.05 4.01
N HIS A 101 10.39 -2.70 2.94
CA HIS A 101 8.96 -2.99 2.80
C HIS A 101 8.67 -4.50 2.70
N VAL A 102 9.64 -5.29 2.22
CA VAL A 102 9.54 -6.75 2.13
C VAL A 102 9.71 -7.37 3.52
N LEU A 103 10.71 -6.90 4.27
CA LEU A 103 10.95 -7.35 5.64
C LEU A 103 9.77 -7.02 6.55
N PHE A 104 9.27 -5.79 6.48
CA PHE A 104 8.11 -5.36 7.26
C PHE A 104 6.83 -6.12 6.90
N ASN A 105 6.58 -6.38 5.61
CA ASN A 105 5.43 -7.20 5.20
C ASN A 105 5.51 -8.60 5.80
N ARG A 106 6.68 -9.25 5.69
CA ARG A 106 6.91 -10.58 6.25
C ARG A 106 6.71 -10.60 7.77
N GLN A 107 7.27 -9.62 8.48
CA GLN A 107 7.13 -9.50 9.93
C GLN A 107 5.67 -9.32 10.34
N ILE A 108 4.89 -8.48 9.65
CA ILE A 108 3.47 -8.32 9.97
C ILE A 108 2.67 -9.58 9.66
N GLU A 109 2.96 -10.25 8.55
CA GLU A 109 2.30 -11.51 8.19
C GLU A 109 2.52 -12.59 9.26
N GLU A 110 3.74 -12.67 9.79
CA GLU A 110 4.11 -13.60 10.86
C GLU A 110 3.54 -13.19 12.24
N ARG A 111 3.32 -11.89 12.51
CA ARG A 111 2.82 -11.39 13.81
C ARG A 111 1.30 -11.34 13.94
N PHE A 112 0.63 -10.99 12.86
CA PHE A 112 -0.80 -10.69 12.87
C PHE A 112 -1.51 -11.44 11.75
N PRO A 113 -1.56 -12.78 11.77
CA PRO A 113 -2.29 -13.54 10.75
C PRO A 113 -3.77 -13.16 10.68
N ALA A 114 -4.36 -12.74 11.81
CA ALA A 114 -5.75 -12.26 11.91
C ALA A 114 -6.10 -11.10 10.98
N ASP A 115 -5.13 -10.23 10.69
CA ASP A 115 -5.34 -9.03 9.86
C ASP A 115 -5.02 -9.27 8.38
N ALA A 116 -4.85 -10.52 7.94
CA ALA A 116 -4.52 -10.86 6.55
C ALA A 116 -5.56 -10.36 5.54
N ASP A 117 -6.86 -10.43 5.87
CA ASP A 117 -7.94 -9.94 4.99
C ASP A 117 -7.81 -8.44 4.71
N ILE A 118 -7.77 -7.61 5.76
CA ILE A 118 -7.67 -6.15 5.60
C ILE A 118 -6.35 -5.73 4.94
N ARG A 119 -5.24 -6.43 5.25
CA ARG A 119 -3.97 -6.20 4.54
C ARG A 119 -4.07 -6.55 3.07
N GLY A 120 -4.74 -7.65 2.74
CA GLY A 120 -5.02 -8.06 1.36
C GLY A 120 -5.81 -6.98 0.61
N ARG A 121 -6.81 -6.37 1.25
CA ARG A 121 -7.60 -5.27 0.68
C ARG A 121 -6.77 -4.00 0.46
N ILE A 122 -5.99 -3.58 1.47
CA ILE A 122 -5.07 -2.43 1.37
C ILE A 122 -4.05 -2.65 0.25
N TYR A 123 -3.42 -3.83 0.20
CA TYR A 123 -2.47 -4.18 -0.85
C TYR A 123 -3.14 -4.23 -2.23
N GLY A 124 -4.32 -4.82 -2.31
CA GLY A 124 -5.15 -4.91 -3.50
C GLY A 124 -5.48 -3.54 -4.08
N TYR A 125 -5.84 -2.57 -3.24
CA TYR A 125 -6.05 -1.18 -3.64
C TYR A 125 -4.81 -0.61 -4.35
N GLY A 126 -3.62 -0.75 -3.75
CA GLY A 126 -2.37 -0.28 -4.36
C GLY A 126 -2.16 -0.84 -5.76
N ARG A 127 -2.47 -2.13 -5.97
CA ARG A 127 -2.37 -2.79 -7.27
C ARG A 127 -3.45 -2.33 -8.25
N ARG A 128 -4.69 -2.12 -7.81
CA ARG A 128 -5.78 -1.58 -8.65
C ARG A 128 -5.43 -0.18 -9.15
N VAL A 129 -4.93 0.69 -8.27
CA VAL A 129 -4.48 2.05 -8.62
C VAL A 129 -3.34 2.00 -9.64
N PHE A 130 -2.34 1.14 -9.41
CA PHE A 130 -1.21 0.99 -10.34
C PHE A 130 -1.67 0.49 -11.72
N ASN A 131 -2.52 -0.53 -11.75
CA ASN A 131 -3.05 -1.10 -13.00
C ASN A 131 -3.90 -0.06 -13.76
N ALA A 132 -4.76 0.68 -13.05
CA ALA A 132 -5.55 1.76 -13.65
C ALA A 132 -4.65 2.86 -14.24
N LEU A 133 -3.58 3.23 -13.54
CA LEU A 133 -2.60 4.20 -14.02
C LEU A 133 -1.85 3.68 -15.26
N ARG A 134 -1.42 2.42 -15.26
CA ARG A 134 -0.75 1.78 -16.39
C ARG A 134 -1.63 1.79 -17.63
N VAL A 135 -2.86 1.31 -17.51
CA VAL A 135 -3.84 1.27 -18.61
C VAL A 135 -4.11 2.68 -19.13
N HIS A 136 -4.37 3.64 -18.24
CA HIS A 136 -4.64 5.02 -18.63
C HIS A 136 -3.48 5.63 -19.45
N VAL A 137 -2.23 5.43 -19.03
CA VAL A 137 -1.07 5.93 -19.77
C VAL A 137 -0.93 5.29 -21.15
N ILE A 138 -1.04 3.95 -21.23
CA ILE A 138 -0.93 3.22 -22.49
C ILE A 138 -2.02 3.66 -23.46
N THR A 139 -3.29 3.65 -23.03
CA THR A 139 -4.42 4.06 -23.86
C THR A 139 -4.24 5.49 -24.36
N LYS A 140 -3.75 6.40 -23.51
CA LYS A 140 -3.50 7.79 -23.90
C LYS A 140 -2.35 7.95 -24.91
N ARG A 141 -1.30 7.11 -24.83
CA ARG A 141 -0.23 7.12 -25.84
C ARG A 141 -0.72 6.56 -27.17
N LEU A 142 -1.55 5.51 -27.14
CA LEU A 142 -2.17 4.96 -28.34
C LEU A 142 -3.11 5.97 -28.99
N THR A 143 -3.95 6.69 -28.23
CA THR A 143 -4.82 7.72 -28.80
C THR A 143 -4.05 8.90 -29.37
N GLN A 144 -2.94 9.32 -28.74
CA GLN A 144 -2.03 10.32 -29.33
C GLN A 144 -1.47 9.80 -30.65
N ALA A 145 -0.86 8.60 -30.66
CA ALA A 145 -0.26 8.02 -31.85
C ALA A 145 -1.27 7.87 -33.00
N MET A 146 -2.49 7.42 -32.71
CA MET A 146 -3.57 7.31 -33.69
C MET A 146 -3.96 8.67 -34.29
N ALA A 147 -4.06 9.73 -33.47
CA ALA A 147 -4.34 11.07 -33.97
C ALA A 147 -3.22 11.58 -34.89
N LEU A 148 -1.96 11.33 -34.54
CA LEU A 148 -0.81 11.68 -35.37
C LEU A 148 -0.82 10.91 -36.70
N ILE A 149 -1.06 9.60 -36.66
CA ILE A 149 -1.19 8.76 -37.86
C ILE A 149 -2.32 9.28 -38.76
N ALA A 150 -3.47 9.66 -38.18
CA ALA A 150 -4.58 10.24 -38.92
C ALA A 150 -4.20 11.56 -39.60
N PHE A 151 -3.43 12.44 -38.95
CA PHE A 151 -2.92 13.66 -39.60
C PHE A 151 -2.01 13.34 -40.78
N ALA A 152 -1.09 12.38 -40.63
CA ALA A 152 -0.23 11.95 -41.73
C ALA A 152 -1.04 11.36 -42.89
N ALA A 153 -2.01 10.49 -42.59
CA ALA A 153 -2.88 9.89 -43.59
C ALA A 153 -3.71 10.95 -44.33
N LEU A 154 -4.26 11.94 -43.63
CA LEU A 154 -5.01 13.04 -44.23
C LEU A 154 -4.12 13.95 -45.09
N ALA A 155 -2.85 14.13 -44.73
CA ALA A 155 -1.92 14.91 -45.54
C ALA A 155 -1.52 14.18 -46.84
N VAL A 156 -1.35 12.85 -46.78
CA VAL A 156 -0.92 12.03 -47.92
C VAL A 156 -2.10 11.69 -48.85
N LEU A 157 -3.20 11.21 -48.29
CA LEU A 157 -4.33 10.63 -49.04
C LEU A 157 -5.49 11.61 -49.19
N GLY A 158 -5.66 12.53 -48.24
CA GLY A 158 -6.81 13.46 -48.21
C GLY A 158 -7.00 14.26 -49.50
N PRO A 159 -5.96 14.90 -50.06
CA PRO A 159 -6.13 15.70 -51.27
C PRO A 159 -6.68 14.92 -52.46
N GLY A 160 -6.22 13.68 -52.67
CA GLY A 160 -6.69 12.83 -53.76
C GLY A 160 -8.14 12.38 -53.52
N LEU A 161 -8.41 11.80 -52.35
CA LEU A 161 -9.73 11.28 -51.99
C LEU A 161 -10.81 12.37 -52.02
N PHE A 162 -10.50 13.56 -51.52
CA PHE A 162 -11.47 14.65 -51.48
C PHE A 162 -11.60 15.39 -52.82
N ALA A 163 -10.54 15.49 -53.63
CA ALA A 163 -10.63 16.11 -54.95
C ALA A 163 -11.51 15.30 -55.91
N GLU A 164 -11.50 13.96 -55.82
CA GLU A 164 -12.43 13.10 -56.56
C GLU A 164 -13.90 13.39 -56.19
N TRP A 165 -14.15 13.73 -54.94
CA TRP A 165 -15.50 13.97 -54.42
C TRP A 165 -16.02 15.38 -54.72
N THR A 166 -15.15 16.39 -54.68
CA THR A 166 -15.53 17.79 -54.90
C THR A 166 -15.30 18.30 -56.32
N GLY A 167 -14.64 17.51 -57.18
CA GLY A 167 -14.34 17.88 -58.57
C GLY A 167 -13.22 18.90 -58.73
N GLY A 168 -12.39 19.11 -57.69
CA GLY A 168 -11.34 20.13 -57.73
C GLY A 168 -10.30 20.03 -56.60
N GLN A 169 -9.04 20.26 -56.97
CA GLN A 169 -7.88 20.21 -56.07
C GLN A 169 -7.90 21.21 -54.90
N PRO A 170 -8.27 22.51 -55.06
CA PRO A 170 -8.26 23.46 -53.95
C PRO A 170 -9.31 23.12 -52.88
N GLN A 171 -10.47 22.62 -53.29
CA GLN A 171 -11.53 22.16 -52.38
C GLN A 171 -11.10 20.88 -51.64
N GLY A 172 -10.44 19.95 -52.33
CA GLY A 172 -9.88 18.74 -51.71
C GLY A 172 -8.83 19.03 -50.63
N LEU A 173 -7.95 20.02 -50.84
CA LEU A 173 -7.01 20.50 -49.82
C LEU A 173 -7.74 21.09 -48.60
N GLY A 174 -8.76 21.92 -48.84
CA GLY A 174 -9.58 22.51 -47.76
C GLY A 174 -10.27 21.45 -46.91
N LEU A 175 -10.85 20.42 -47.54
CA LEU A 175 -11.47 19.30 -46.84
C LEU A 175 -10.45 18.44 -46.05
N ALA A 176 -9.22 18.29 -46.56
CA ALA A 176 -8.17 17.62 -45.80
C ALA A 176 -7.82 18.36 -44.50
N VAL A 177 -7.69 19.69 -44.55
CA VAL A 177 -7.49 20.52 -43.36
C VAL A 177 -8.67 20.39 -42.39
N LEU A 178 -9.90 20.45 -42.90
CA LEU A 178 -11.10 20.27 -42.08
C LEU A 178 -11.13 18.88 -41.42
N GLY A 179 -10.76 17.82 -42.13
CA GLY A 179 -10.63 16.47 -41.59
C GLY A 179 -9.58 16.39 -40.47
N MET A 180 -8.47 17.12 -40.57
CA MET A 180 -7.47 17.19 -39.50
C MET A 180 -8.03 17.91 -38.27
N LEU A 181 -8.78 19.00 -38.45
CA LEU A 181 -9.45 19.69 -37.34
C LEU A 181 -10.50 18.81 -36.66
N VAL A 182 -11.28 18.04 -37.42
CA VAL A 182 -12.22 17.04 -36.88
C VAL A 182 -11.48 15.98 -36.07
N THR A 183 -10.35 15.48 -36.58
CA THR A 183 -9.49 14.52 -35.88
C THR A 183 -8.99 15.07 -34.54
N LEU A 184 -8.57 16.34 -34.50
CA LEU A 184 -8.20 17.02 -33.25
C LEU A 184 -9.38 17.08 -32.27
N GLY A 185 -10.58 17.41 -32.75
CA GLY A 185 -11.80 17.44 -31.95
C GLY A 185 -12.17 16.07 -31.35
N ILE A 186 -12.08 15.01 -32.16
CA ILE A 186 -12.29 13.62 -31.72
C ILE A 186 -11.26 13.24 -30.67
N PHE A 187 -9.98 13.51 -30.91
CA PHE A 187 -8.91 13.26 -29.95
C PHE A 187 -9.20 13.94 -28.60
N PHE A 188 -9.65 15.19 -28.63
CA PHE A 188 -9.99 15.95 -27.43
C PHE A 188 -11.19 15.34 -26.68
N GLY A 189 -12.26 14.99 -27.40
CA GLY A 189 -13.45 14.35 -26.83
C GLY A 189 -13.12 13.01 -26.16
N VAL A 190 -12.44 12.12 -26.90
CA VAL A 190 -12.00 10.81 -26.39
C VAL A 190 -11.09 10.96 -25.18
N SER A 191 -10.11 11.87 -25.24
CA SER A 191 -9.20 12.12 -24.12
C SER A 191 -9.92 12.62 -22.87
N SER A 192 -10.97 13.43 -23.03
CA SER A 192 -11.77 13.93 -21.92
C SER A 192 -12.60 12.82 -21.27
N ILE A 193 -13.23 11.96 -22.07
CA ILE A 193 -13.99 10.79 -21.58
C ILE A 193 -13.07 9.84 -20.81
N LEU A 194 -11.91 9.48 -21.38
CA LEU A 194 -10.93 8.60 -20.75
C LEU A 194 -10.43 9.15 -19.41
N PHE A 195 -10.25 10.47 -19.31
CA PHE A 195 -9.87 11.13 -18.05
C PHE A 195 -10.97 11.01 -16.99
N VAL A 196 -12.23 11.26 -17.37
CA VAL A 196 -13.38 11.16 -16.46
C VAL A 196 -13.55 9.72 -15.96
N GLN A 197 -13.46 8.72 -16.84
CA GLN A 197 -13.54 7.31 -16.46
C GLN A 197 -12.41 6.91 -15.51
N TYR A 198 -11.17 7.33 -15.81
CA TYR A 198 -10.02 7.09 -14.94
C TYR A 198 -10.21 7.72 -13.55
N ARG A 199 -10.71 8.96 -13.50
CA ARG A 199 -11.00 9.67 -12.26
C ARG A 199 -12.05 8.93 -11.42
N PHE A 200 -13.20 8.59 -11.99
CA PHE A 200 -14.25 7.89 -11.25
C PHE A 200 -13.80 6.54 -10.72
N ARG A 201 -13.00 5.80 -11.51
CA ARG A 201 -12.43 4.53 -11.05
C ARG A 201 -11.58 4.72 -9.80
N LEU A 202 -10.68 5.71 -9.82
CA LEU A 202 -9.83 6.01 -8.66
C LEU A 202 -10.63 6.49 -7.44
N GLU A 203 -11.67 7.30 -7.65
CA GLU A 203 -12.55 7.77 -6.57
C GLU A 203 -13.28 6.59 -5.91
N ASN A 204 -13.85 5.68 -6.71
CA ASN A 204 -14.55 4.49 -6.22
C ASN A 204 -13.61 3.55 -5.46
N ASP A 205 -12.44 3.24 -6.03
CA ASP A 205 -11.43 2.40 -5.37
C ASP A 205 -10.98 3.01 -4.02
N SER A 206 -10.86 4.34 -3.96
CA SER A 206 -10.42 5.03 -2.73
C SER A 206 -11.52 5.09 -1.68
N TYR A 207 -12.77 5.25 -2.10
CA TYR A 207 -13.93 5.22 -1.21
C TYR A 207 -14.15 3.84 -0.61
N GLU A 208 -14.05 2.78 -1.42
CA GLU A 208 -14.13 1.39 -0.97
C GLU A 208 -13.08 1.10 0.11
N LEU A 209 -11.81 1.43 -0.16
CA LEU A 209 -10.73 1.26 0.80
C LEU A 209 -10.99 2.04 2.10
N SER A 210 -11.43 3.30 1.99
CA SER A 210 -11.72 4.14 3.16
C SER A 210 -12.78 3.50 4.05
N ARG A 211 -13.87 3.01 3.45
CA ARG A 211 -14.95 2.33 4.17
C ARG A 211 -14.43 1.09 4.91
N GLU A 212 -13.63 0.26 4.25
CA GLU A 212 -13.08 -0.97 4.85
C GLU A 212 -12.14 -0.65 6.00
N VAL A 213 -11.23 0.32 5.83
CA VAL A 213 -10.29 0.74 6.89
C VAL A 213 -11.04 1.35 8.07
N VAL A 214 -12.02 2.22 7.82
CA VAL A 214 -12.85 2.81 8.89
C VAL A 214 -13.61 1.74 9.66
N GLN A 215 -14.20 0.77 8.95
CA GLN A 215 -14.90 -0.34 9.60
C GLN A 215 -13.94 -1.14 10.49
N ARG A 216 -12.79 -1.57 9.96
CA ARG A 216 -11.80 -2.35 10.72
C ARG A 216 -11.20 -1.61 11.90
N THR A 217 -10.88 -0.32 11.72
CA THR A 217 -10.30 0.49 12.80
C THR A 217 -11.32 0.77 13.91
N ARG A 218 -12.61 0.90 13.58
CA ARG A 218 -13.70 0.95 14.58
C ARG A 218 -13.90 -0.39 15.28
N GLU A 219 -13.84 -1.50 14.56
CA GLU A 219 -13.89 -2.84 15.15
C GLU A 219 -12.76 -3.02 16.18
N LEU A 220 -11.52 -2.67 15.81
CA LEU A 220 -10.37 -2.71 16.73
C LEU A 220 -10.52 -1.77 17.92
N GLN A 221 -11.04 -0.55 17.71
CA GLN A 221 -11.31 0.39 18.81
C GLN A 221 -12.37 -0.14 19.79
N ASN A 222 -13.42 -0.78 19.26
CA ASN A 222 -14.44 -1.41 20.11
C ASN A 222 -13.87 -2.59 20.88
N LEU A 223 -13.05 -3.44 20.25
CA LEU A 223 -12.35 -4.52 20.93
C LEU A 223 -11.43 -3.98 22.04
N PHE A 224 -10.70 -2.90 21.77
CA PHE A 224 -9.85 -2.25 22.76
C PHE A 224 -10.67 -1.73 23.96
N THR A 225 -11.76 -1.02 23.68
CA THR A 225 -12.65 -0.45 24.71
C THR A 225 -13.30 -1.55 25.55
N ASN A 226 -13.72 -2.65 24.94
CA ASN A 226 -14.29 -3.80 25.63
C ASN A 226 -13.26 -4.55 26.46
N ALA A 227 -12.03 -4.74 25.95
CA ALA A 227 -10.94 -5.36 26.70
C ALA A 227 -10.60 -4.54 27.96
N ARG A 228 -10.57 -3.21 27.83
CA ARG A 228 -10.43 -2.29 28.97
C ARG A 228 -11.58 -2.44 29.96
N ALA A 229 -12.83 -2.39 29.49
CA ALA A 229 -14.00 -2.52 30.37
C ALA A 229 -14.02 -3.86 31.12
N LEU A 230 -13.59 -4.95 30.48
CA LEU A 230 -13.46 -6.26 31.14
C LEU A 230 -12.36 -6.27 32.19
N SER A 231 -11.24 -5.58 31.96
CA SER A 231 -10.22 -5.40 33.01
C SER A 231 -10.80 -4.67 34.23
N ASP A 232 -11.67 -3.68 34.00
CA ASP A 232 -12.34 -2.93 35.07
C ASP A 232 -13.38 -3.80 35.81
N GLN A 233 -14.18 -4.58 35.07
CA GLN A 233 -15.20 -5.44 35.65
C GLN A 233 -14.62 -6.65 36.39
N ALA A 234 -13.54 -7.24 35.87
CA ALA A 234 -12.87 -8.38 36.48
C ALA A 234 -12.44 -8.06 37.92
N GLU A 235 -12.05 -6.81 38.19
CA GLU A 235 -11.71 -6.33 39.53
C GLU A 235 -12.86 -6.51 40.53
N THR A 236 -14.09 -6.21 40.10
CA THR A 236 -15.29 -6.33 40.95
C THR A 236 -15.78 -7.77 41.08
N GLN A 237 -15.74 -8.54 39.99
CA GLN A 237 -16.30 -9.90 39.94
C GLN A 237 -15.40 -10.95 40.59
N PHE A 238 -14.08 -10.75 40.53
CA PHE A 238 -13.08 -11.71 41.01
C PHE A 238 -12.27 -11.17 42.19
N ALA A 239 -12.83 -10.22 42.95
CA ALA A 239 -12.21 -9.64 44.14
C ALA A 239 -11.76 -10.69 45.19
N THR A 240 -12.35 -11.89 45.17
CA THR A 240 -12.07 -13.01 46.08
C THR A 240 -11.11 -14.06 45.52
N ASP A 241 -10.67 -13.93 44.26
CA ASP A 241 -10.07 -15.02 43.48
C ASP A 241 -8.54 -15.19 43.67
N GLY A 242 -7.94 -14.39 44.55
CA GLY A 242 -6.60 -14.58 45.11
C GLY A 242 -5.50 -14.94 44.08
N LYS A 243 -5.01 -16.19 44.08
CA LYS A 243 -3.93 -16.65 43.18
C LYS A 243 -4.34 -16.63 41.69
N GLY A 244 -5.62 -16.76 41.38
CA GLY A 244 -6.14 -16.72 40.00
C GLY A 244 -6.18 -15.32 39.41
N TRP A 245 -6.00 -14.27 40.23
CA TRP A 245 -5.98 -12.88 39.79
C TRP A 245 -4.76 -12.59 38.90
N GLY A 246 -3.56 -12.99 39.32
CA GLY A 246 -2.32 -12.66 38.60
C GLY A 246 -2.26 -13.23 37.17
N ILE A 247 -2.81 -14.42 36.95
CA ILE A 247 -2.86 -15.06 35.62
C ILE A 247 -3.85 -14.31 34.71
N ARG A 248 -5.02 -13.90 35.24
CA ARG A 248 -6.02 -13.14 34.48
C ARG A 248 -5.58 -11.71 34.20
N ALA A 249 -5.02 -11.03 35.19
CA ALA A 249 -4.44 -9.70 35.03
C ALA A 249 -3.40 -9.70 33.92
N LEU A 250 -2.45 -10.65 33.95
CA LEU A 250 -1.46 -10.83 32.90
C LEU A 250 -2.10 -11.04 31.51
N PHE A 251 -3.12 -11.92 31.41
CA PHE A 251 -3.84 -12.15 30.16
C PHE A 251 -4.50 -10.87 29.63
N LEU A 252 -5.23 -10.15 30.49
CA LEU A 252 -5.97 -8.95 30.11
C LEU A 252 -5.02 -7.81 29.69
N THR A 253 -3.91 -7.59 30.42
CA THR A 253 -2.91 -6.58 30.04
C THR A 253 -2.28 -6.92 28.70
N ARG A 254 -1.93 -8.20 28.49
CA ARG A 254 -1.38 -8.68 27.22
C ARG A 254 -2.37 -8.53 26.07
N LEU A 255 -3.66 -8.77 26.32
CA LEU A 255 -4.73 -8.60 25.34
C LEU A 255 -4.89 -7.14 24.92
N VAL A 256 -4.90 -6.20 25.87
CA VAL A 256 -4.98 -4.74 25.61
C VAL A 256 -3.79 -4.28 24.78
N LEU A 257 -2.56 -4.68 25.16
CA LEU A 257 -1.34 -4.38 24.41
C LEU A 257 -1.37 -4.96 23.00
N TRP A 258 -1.82 -6.20 22.85
CA TRP A 258 -1.90 -6.87 21.55
C TRP A 258 -2.92 -6.22 20.60
N ILE A 259 -4.09 -5.84 21.10
CA ILE A 259 -5.10 -5.11 20.30
C ILE A 259 -4.57 -3.73 19.89
N GLY A 260 -3.91 -3.01 20.81
CA GLY A 260 -3.27 -1.74 20.51
C GLY A 260 -2.20 -1.89 19.41
N ALA A 261 -1.33 -2.90 19.53
CA ALA A 261 -0.32 -3.20 18.53
C ALA A 261 -0.95 -3.49 17.16
N ARG A 262 -2.00 -4.32 17.08
CA ARG A 262 -2.72 -4.58 15.80
C ARG A 262 -3.12 -3.30 15.08
N MET A 263 -3.65 -2.32 15.83
CA MET A 263 -4.03 -1.02 15.26
C MET A 263 -2.83 -0.22 14.76
N GLU A 264 -1.73 -0.18 15.53
CA GLU A 264 -0.49 0.48 15.14
C GLU A 264 0.10 -0.10 13.83
N TYR A 265 0.21 -1.43 13.75
CA TYR A 265 0.76 -2.10 12.57
C TYR A 265 -0.15 -1.99 11.35
N LEU A 266 -1.48 -2.01 11.54
CA LEU A 266 -2.42 -1.75 10.46
C LEU A 266 -2.23 -0.33 9.89
N GLU A 267 -2.09 0.66 10.76
CA GLU A 267 -1.83 2.05 10.35
C GLU A 267 -0.49 2.17 9.60
N LYS A 268 0.59 1.60 10.14
CA LYS A 268 1.91 1.57 9.49
C LYS A 268 1.86 0.85 8.13
N PHE A 269 1.10 -0.23 8.01
CA PHE A 269 0.91 -0.97 6.76
C PHE A 269 0.17 -0.15 5.70
N ALA A 270 -0.88 0.57 6.11
CA ALA A 270 -1.59 1.50 5.24
C ALA A 270 -0.66 2.64 4.77
N GLN A 271 0.09 3.27 5.68
CA GLN A 271 1.07 4.31 5.36
C GLN A 271 2.12 3.81 4.36
N MET A 272 2.66 2.61 4.58
CA MET A 272 3.64 2.01 3.68
C MET A 272 3.07 1.76 2.28
N THR A 273 1.83 1.27 2.20
CA THR A 273 1.17 1.01 0.91
C THR A 273 0.91 2.31 0.17
N LEU A 274 0.41 3.34 0.86
CA LEU A 274 0.20 4.67 0.27
C LEU A 274 1.50 5.31 -0.21
N TRP A 275 2.61 5.11 0.53
CA TRP A 275 3.94 5.53 0.10
C TRP A 275 4.36 4.83 -1.21
N ARG A 276 4.16 3.50 -1.31
CA ARG A 276 4.43 2.75 -2.56
C ARG A 276 3.60 3.28 -3.72
N THR A 277 2.29 3.49 -3.52
CA THR A 277 1.41 4.05 -4.55
C THR A 277 1.86 5.44 -5.00
N ARG A 278 2.32 6.30 -4.07
CA ARG A 278 2.87 7.63 -4.40
C ARG A 278 4.14 7.51 -5.26
N ARG A 279 5.03 6.58 -4.92
CA ARG A 279 6.27 6.31 -5.66
C ARG A 279 5.99 5.74 -7.05
N GLU A 280 5.12 4.74 -7.17
CA GLU A 280 4.72 4.16 -8.46
C GLU A 280 4.11 5.21 -9.38
N ARG A 281 3.26 6.09 -8.83
CA ARG A 281 2.71 7.23 -9.57
C ARG A 281 3.80 8.21 -10.04
N TYR A 282 4.80 8.48 -9.20
CA TYR A 282 5.92 9.33 -9.57
C TYR A 282 6.69 8.76 -10.77
N TRP A 283 7.03 7.47 -10.74
CA TRP A 283 7.71 6.80 -11.84
C TRP A 283 6.86 6.79 -13.11
N MET A 284 5.57 6.49 -12.99
CA MET A 284 4.70 6.45 -14.15
C MET A 284 4.46 7.84 -14.77
N ARG A 285 4.52 8.91 -13.97
CA ARG A 285 4.55 10.28 -14.48
C ARG A 285 5.80 10.54 -15.30
N TRP A 286 6.96 10.05 -14.87
CA TRP A 286 8.20 10.14 -15.64
C TRP A 286 8.14 9.38 -16.96
N VAL A 287 7.69 8.12 -16.93
CA VAL A 287 7.42 7.32 -18.14
C VAL A 287 6.54 8.12 -19.10
N GLY A 288 5.51 8.78 -18.56
CA GLY A 288 4.65 9.64 -19.33
C GLY A 288 5.29 10.86 -19.98
N ARG A 289 6.11 11.58 -19.20
CA ARG A 289 6.85 12.75 -19.67
C ARG A 289 7.85 12.42 -20.76
N ILE A 290 8.41 11.22 -20.76
CA ILE A 290 9.37 10.76 -21.77
C ILE A 290 8.65 10.21 -23.00
N THR A 291 7.61 9.38 -22.81
CA THR A 291 6.89 8.74 -23.93
C THR A 291 6.10 9.72 -24.79
N THR A 292 5.57 10.81 -24.22
CA THR A 292 4.82 11.82 -24.99
C THR A 292 5.65 12.49 -26.09
N PRO A 293 6.82 13.09 -25.80
CA PRO A 293 7.68 13.65 -26.84
C PRO A 293 8.30 12.56 -27.72
N LEU A 294 8.59 11.36 -27.18
CA LEU A 294 9.11 10.26 -27.99
C LEU A 294 8.15 9.88 -29.13
N VAL A 295 6.85 9.72 -28.84
CA VAL A 295 5.83 9.41 -29.85
C VAL A 295 5.76 10.51 -30.91
N LEU A 296 5.84 11.78 -30.50
CA LEU A 296 5.88 12.92 -31.43
C LEU A 296 7.15 12.89 -32.31
N LEU A 297 8.33 12.68 -31.72
CA LEU A 297 9.61 12.66 -32.44
C LEU A 297 9.67 11.51 -33.45
N VAL A 298 9.23 10.31 -33.06
CA VAL A 298 9.15 9.16 -33.97
C VAL A 298 8.21 9.48 -35.12
N TRP A 299 7.04 10.06 -34.83
CA TRP A 299 6.10 10.46 -35.88
C TRP A 299 6.68 11.54 -36.81
N ILE A 300 7.33 12.58 -36.27
CA ILE A 300 7.98 13.63 -37.07
C ILE A 300 9.04 13.03 -37.98
N ALA A 301 9.91 12.15 -37.45
CA ALA A 301 10.95 11.50 -38.25
C ALA A 301 10.33 10.71 -39.41
N VAL A 302 9.37 9.82 -39.12
CA VAL A 302 8.70 9.02 -40.15
C VAL A 302 8.00 9.90 -41.19
N PHE A 303 7.29 10.94 -40.74
CA PHE A 303 6.48 11.78 -41.62
C PHE A 303 7.32 12.78 -42.43
N ALA A 304 8.48 13.21 -41.93
CA ALA A 304 9.40 14.08 -42.65
C ALA A 304 10.09 13.37 -43.82
N PHE A 305 10.44 12.09 -43.65
CA PHE A 305 11.05 11.27 -44.70
C PHE A 305 10.04 10.64 -45.66
N TRP A 306 8.73 10.89 -45.47
CA TRP A 306 7.71 10.36 -46.37
C TRP A 306 7.74 11.08 -47.73
N PRO A 307 7.83 10.36 -48.87
CA PRO A 307 7.91 10.97 -50.18
C PRO A 307 6.60 11.71 -50.54
N ALA A 308 6.73 12.85 -51.20
CA ALA A 308 5.57 13.62 -51.68
C ALA A 308 4.82 12.84 -52.78
N PRO A 309 3.48 12.83 -52.78
CA PRO A 309 2.69 12.22 -53.85
C PRO A 309 2.98 12.88 -55.21
N ALA A 310 3.11 12.06 -56.26
CA ALA A 310 3.36 12.55 -57.62
C ALA A 310 2.22 13.47 -58.09
N GLY A 311 2.56 14.67 -58.58
CA GLY A 311 1.59 15.61 -59.17
C GLY A 311 0.98 16.65 -58.22
N ASN A 312 1.29 16.65 -56.92
CA ASN A 312 0.83 17.69 -55.98
C ASN A 312 1.81 17.97 -54.83
N GLU A 313 3.07 18.28 -55.17
CA GLU A 313 4.08 18.53 -54.15
C GLU A 313 3.75 19.77 -53.29
N GLY A 314 3.33 20.88 -53.91
CA GLY A 314 3.02 22.12 -53.20
C GLY A 314 1.90 21.96 -52.15
N GLY A 315 0.78 21.34 -52.54
CA GLY A 315 -0.33 21.09 -51.61
C GLY A 315 0.05 20.12 -50.48
N PHE A 316 0.85 19.10 -50.80
CA PHE A 316 1.37 18.16 -49.80
C PHE A 316 2.25 18.87 -48.76
N ARG A 317 3.18 19.75 -49.17
CA ARG A 317 4.05 20.47 -48.22
C ARG A 317 3.27 21.40 -47.29
N VAL A 318 2.22 22.06 -47.81
CA VAL A 318 1.32 22.89 -46.99
C VAL A 318 0.62 22.03 -45.93
N LEU A 319 0.05 20.89 -46.33
CA LEU A 319 -0.61 19.96 -45.40
C LEU A 319 0.37 19.32 -44.41
N GLN A 320 1.60 19.03 -44.83
CA GLN A 320 2.66 18.54 -43.96
C GLN A 320 2.97 19.55 -42.85
N GLY A 321 3.06 20.84 -43.18
CA GLY A 321 3.23 21.92 -42.21
C GLY A 321 2.05 22.05 -41.24
N ILE A 322 0.82 22.01 -41.74
CA ILE A 322 -0.40 22.06 -40.91
C ILE A 322 -0.47 20.85 -39.97
N ALA A 323 -0.24 19.64 -40.48
CA ALA A 323 -0.20 18.41 -39.71
C ALA A 323 0.85 18.48 -38.60
N LEU A 324 2.02 19.08 -38.85
CA LEU A 324 3.06 19.27 -37.84
C LEU A 324 2.60 20.20 -36.71
N VAL A 325 1.96 21.33 -37.03
CA VAL A 325 1.40 22.24 -36.02
C VAL A 325 0.33 21.53 -35.17
N LEU A 326 -0.58 20.79 -35.81
CA LEU A 326 -1.62 20.05 -35.10
C LEU A 326 -1.05 18.89 -34.27
N ALA A 327 0.00 18.22 -34.74
CA ALA A 327 0.71 17.17 -34.02
C ALA A 327 1.37 17.71 -32.74
N VAL A 328 2.00 18.88 -32.82
CA VAL A 328 2.56 19.58 -31.66
C VAL A 328 1.44 19.96 -30.69
N LEU A 329 0.32 20.49 -31.18
CA LEU A 329 -0.83 20.85 -30.35
C LEU A 329 -1.43 19.63 -29.63
N VAL A 330 -1.67 18.52 -30.32
CA VAL A 330 -2.16 17.26 -29.73
C VAL A 330 -1.20 16.75 -28.65
N SER A 331 0.11 16.78 -28.94
CA SER A 331 1.14 16.33 -28.01
C SER A 331 1.23 17.23 -26.78
N TRP A 332 1.12 18.54 -26.97
CA TRP A 332 1.04 19.54 -25.90
C TRP A 332 -0.18 19.35 -25.02
N LEU A 333 -1.38 19.23 -25.61
CA LEU A 333 -2.62 18.95 -24.88
C LEU A 333 -2.52 17.64 -24.11
N SER A 334 -1.97 16.60 -24.74
CA SER A 334 -1.73 15.30 -24.11
C SER A 334 -0.76 15.41 -22.92
N PHE A 335 0.23 16.29 -23.00
CA PHE A 335 1.20 16.55 -21.93
C PHE A 335 0.59 17.34 -20.76
N PHE A 336 -0.08 18.46 -21.01
CA PHE A 336 -0.57 19.35 -19.95
C PHE A 336 -1.83 18.84 -19.23
N ARG A 337 -2.74 18.15 -19.91
CA ARG A 337 -3.89 17.49 -19.26
C ARG A 337 -3.49 16.26 -18.42
N TRP A 338 -2.19 16.06 -18.13
CA TRP A 338 -1.65 14.98 -17.32
C TRP A 338 -1.63 15.33 -15.82
N GLN A 339 -2.80 15.54 -15.23
CA GLN A 339 -2.89 15.66 -13.78
C GLN A 339 -3.77 14.53 -13.24
N THR A 340 -3.12 13.47 -12.73
CA THR A 340 -3.76 12.50 -11.83
C THR A 340 -4.53 13.28 -10.75
N PRO A 341 -5.83 13.02 -10.53
CA PRO A 341 -6.68 13.83 -9.67
C PRO A 341 -6.40 13.54 -8.19
N THR A 342 -5.23 13.94 -7.70
CA THR A 342 -4.83 13.64 -6.31
C THR A 342 -5.69 14.29 -5.27
N ALA A 343 -6.27 15.45 -5.57
CA ALA A 343 -7.21 16.09 -4.67
C ALA A 343 -8.43 15.20 -4.44
N ALA A 344 -9.00 14.63 -5.51
CA ALA A 344 -10.14 13.74 -5.43
C ALA A 344 -9.82 12.43 -4.70
N VAL A 345 -8.65 11.83 -4.96
CA VAL A 345 -8.20 10.64 -4.21
C VAL A 345 -8.04 10.95 -2.73
N LYS A 346 -7.40 12.08 -2.38
CA LYS A 346 -7.21 12.49 -0.98
C LYS A 346 -8.56 12.70 -0.28
N ASP A 347 -9.48 13.39 -0.94
CA ASP A 347 -10.83 13.67 -0.44
C ASP A 347 -11.61 12.37 -0.18
N LYS A 348 -11.63 11.45 -1.16
CA LYS A 348 -12.36 10.18 -1.04
C LYS A 348 -11.71 9.16 -0.12
N LEU A 349 -10.40 9.21 0.07
CA LEU A 349 -9.72 8.37 1.03
C LEU A 349 -10.07 8.76 2.47
N GLY A 350 -10.34 10.05 2.72
CA GLY A 350 -10.91 10.52 3.99
C GLY A 350 -10.08 10.12 5.22
N VAL A 351 -8.76 10.28 5.16
CA VAL A 351 -7.80 9.81 6.20
C VAL A 351 -8.08 10.43 7.58
N ASP A 352 -8.76 11.57 7.62
CA ASP A 352 -9.17 12.23 8.87
C ASP A 352 -10.28 11.46 9.60
N GLY A 353 -11.05 10.62 8.90
CA GLY A 353 -12.08 9.77 9.49
C GLY A 353 -11.57 8.42 10.00
N TRP A 354 -10.30 8.10 9.80
CA TRP A 354 -9.71 6.85 10.26
C TRP A 354 -9.44 6.93 11.77
N VAL A 355 -9.89 5.94 12.53
CA VAL A 355 -9.48 5.83 13.93
C VAL A 355 -8.00 5.47 13.94
N ARG A 356 -7.20 6.23 14.69
CA ARG A 356 -5.74 6.08 14.72
C ARG A 356 -5.28 5.40 15.99
N TYR A 357 -4.12 4.77 15.95
CA TYR A 357 -3.50 4.20 17.15
C TYR A 357 -3.40 5.25 18.28
N ALA A 358 -3.04 6.48 17.94
CA ALA A 358 -2.93 7.60 18.89
C ALA A 358 -4.25 7.91 19.65
N SER A 359 -5.41 7.50 19.12
CA SER A 359 -6.71 7.71 19.81
C SER A 359 -7.05 6.63 20.83
N LEU A 360 -6.31 5.52 20.87
CA LEU A 360 -6.53 4.45 21.84
C LEU A 360 -5.94 4.76 23.22
N ASP A 361 -5.00 5.71 23.32
CA ASP A 361 -4.38 6.10 24.60
C ASP A 361 -3.84 4.87 25.38
N VAL A 362 -3.12 4.02 24.65
CA VAL A 362 -2.70 2.68 25.12
C VAL A 362 -1.75 2.77 26.31
N ASP A 363 -0.84 3.73 26.29
CA ASP A 363 0.12 4.02 27.35
C ASP A 363 -0.58 4.33 28.68
N ASN A 364 -1.55 5.24 28.68
CA ASN A 364 -2.32 5.56 29.87
C ASN A 364 -3.20 4.39 30.31
N THR A 365 -3.86 3.73 29.37
CA THR A 365 -4.73 2.58 29.67
C THR A 365 -3.96 1.43 30.32
N VAL A 366 -2.78 1.08 29.79
CA VAL A 366 -1.91 0.04 30.34
C VAL A 366 -1.31 0.49 31.67
N GLY A 367 -0.89 1.75 31.79
CA GLY A 367 -0.37 2.31 33.04
C GLY A 367 -1.40 2.21 34.19
N ASP A 368 -2.64 2.58 33.92
CA ASP A 368 -3.75 2.47 34.88
C ASP A 368 -4.06 1.03 35.25
N GLN A 369 -4.02 0.11 34.27
CA GLN A 369 -4.24 -1.30 34.53
C GLN A 369 -3.13 -1.90 35.41
N VAL A 370 -1.86 -1.66 35.06
CA VAL A 370 -0.70 -2.15 35.84
C VAL A 370 -0.70 -1.59 37.26
N ARG A 371 -1.05 -0.31 37.44
CA ARG A 371 -1.17 0.31 38.76
C ARG A 371 -2.21 -0.42 39.62
N ARG A 372 -3.40 -0.67 39.06
CA ARG A 372 -4.48 -1.37 39.76
C ARG A 372 -4.12 -2.82 40.08
N ASP A 373 -3.55 -3.53 39.12
CA ASP A 373 -3.11 -4.92 39.33
C ASP A 373 -2.08 -5.03 40.45
N LYS A 374 -1.16 -4.06 40.54
CA LYS A 374 -0.18 -3.97 41.63
C LYS A 374 -0.85 -3.76 42.98
N GLU A 375 -1.81 -2.83 43.10
CA GLU A 375 -2.55 -2.57 44.34
C GLU A 375 -3.23 -3.85 44.84
N ARG A 376 -3.90 -4.59 43.95
CA ARG A 376 -4.56 -5.86 44.27
C ARG A 376 -3.60 -6.96 44.70
N LEU A 377 -2.45 -7.11 44.04
CA LEU A 377 -1.44 -8.07 44.45
C LEU A 377 -0.86 -7.76 45.84
N VAL A 378 -0.75 -6.48 46.20
CA VAL A 378 -0.32 -6.04 47.53
C VAL A 378 -1.39 -6.34 48.59
N GLU A 379 -2.66 -6.03 48.32
CA GLU A 379 -3.79 -6.38 49.20
C GLU A 379 -3.84 -7.89 49.46
N TYR A 380 -3.74 -8.71 48.41
CA TYR A 380 -3.72 -10.16 48.53
C TYR A 380 -2.55 -10.67 49.37
N ARG A 381 -1.35 -10.11 49.18
CA ARG A 381 -0.17 -10.44 50.00
C ARG A 381 -0.36 -10.08 51.48
N ALA A 382 -1.02 -8.96 51.77
CA ALA A 382 -1.32 -8.56 53.14
C ALA A 382 -2.33 -9.53 53.79
N LEU A 383 -3.37 -9.93 53.06
CA LEU A 383 -4.39 -10.88 53.52
C LEU A 383 -3.84 -12.30 53.75
N THR A 384 -2.83 -12.72 52.98
CA THR A 384 -2.21 -14.04 53.10
C THR A 384 -1.11 -14.15 54.15
N ARG A 385 -0.56 -13.03 54.64
CA ARG A 385 0.42 -12.99 55.75
C ARG A 385 -0.20 -12.90 57.15
N GLY A 386 -1.51 -12.60 57.24
CA GLY A 386 -2.25 -12.47 58.50
C GLY A 386 -2.86 -13.78 59.03
N ARG A 387 -2.53 -14.91 58.40
CA ARG A 387 -2.77 -16.29 58.87
C ARG A 387 -1.43 -17.00 58.88
#